data_AF-A0A519HCN8-F1
#
_entry.id   AF-A0A519HCN8-F1
#
_cell.length_a   1.000
_cell.length_b   1.000
_cell.length_c   1.000
_cell.angle_alpha   90.00
_cell.angle_beta   90.00
_cell.angle_gamma   90.00
#
_symmetry.space_group_name_H-M   'P 1'
#
loop_
_entity.id
_entity.type
_entity.pdbx_description
1 polymer ?
#
loop_
_entity_poly.entity_id
_entity_poly.type
_entity_poly.pdbx_seq_one_letter_code
_entity_poly.pdbx_strand_id
1 'polypeptide(L)'
;MMSLILSLAALAVAPAPADPTYGPYTADQTEFIGWVRFSNGEFQLYGDEQDARRPIAPGCVSGAASRNEMRQAVGDLSGQKVKIIGRTVPWSQATHHRIEHEGSNIRNDCGGAFVVVADDIRPAN
;
A
#
# COMPACT_ATOMS: atom_id res chain seq x y z
N MET A 1 14.47 57.66 8.04
CA MET A 1 13.41 56.69 7.69
C MET A 1 14.12 55.38 7.38
N MET A 2 14.09 54.42 8.30
CA MET A 2 14.84 53.16 8.19
C MET A 2 13.89 52.09 7.63
N SER A 3 14.15 51.63 6.41
CA SER A 3 13.36 50.58 5.74
C SER A 3 13.74 49.21 6.29
N LEU A 4 12.79 48.52 6.92
CA LEU A 4 12.89 47.11 7.28
C LEU A 4 12.62 46.26 6.03
N ILE A 5 13.59 45.44 5.62
CA ILE A 5 13.40 44.40 4.60
C ILE A 5 13.05 43.11 5.35
N LEU A 6 11.79 42.66 5.25
CA LEU A 6 11.37 41.34 5.70
C LEU A 6 11.78 40.30 4.65
N SER A 7 12.76 39.46 4.98
CA SER A 7 13.08 38.26 4.20
C SER A 7 12.15 37.12 4.62
N LEU A 8 11.18 36.78 3.75
CA LEU A 8 10.36 35.58 3.87
C LEU A 8 11.21 34.36 3.45
N ALA A 9 11.67 33.57 4.41
CA ALA A 9 12.27 32.27 4.15
C ALA A 9 11.15 31.23 3.96
N ALA A 10 10.86 30.86 2.71
CA ALA A 10 10.01 29.72 2.40
C ALA A 10 10.80 28.42 2.68
N LEU A 11 10.44 27.71 3.76
CA LEU A 11 10.92 26.35 3.99
C LEU A 11 10.25 25.43 2.97
N ALA A 12 10.97 25.09 1.90
CA ALA A 12 10.62 23.96 1.04
C ALA A 12 10.85 22.66 1.84
N VAL A 13 9.77 22.07 2.34
CA VAL A 13 9.80 20.70 2.87
C VAL A 13 10.01 19.78 1.68
N ALA A 14 11.25 19.31 1.51
CA ALA A 14 11.53 18.25 0.55
C ALA A 14 10.82 16.97 1.01
N PRO A 15 10.01 16.31 0.17
CA PRO A 15 9.43 15.03 0.54
C PRO A 15 10.56 14.03 0.78
N ALA A 16 10.45 13.26 1.87
CA ALA A 16 11.38 12.19 2.15
C ALA A 16 11.41 11.20 0.97
N PRO A 17 12.58 10.64 0.61
CA PRO A 17 12.65 9.63 -0.43
C PRO A 17 11.74 8.46 -0.05
N ALA A 18 10.85 8.07 -0.96
CA ALA A 18 10.04 6.87 -0.81
C ALA A 18 10.99 5.67 -0.71
N ASP A 19 10.80 4.83 0.31
CA ASP A 19 11.54 3.58 0.43
C ASP A 19 11.11 2.67 -0.73
N PRO A 20 12.02 2.29 -1.64
CA PRO A 20 11.69 1.52 -2.83
C PRO A 20 11.11 0.14 -2.52
N THR A 21 11.16 -0.30 -1.26
CA THR A 21 10.59 -1.56 -0.81
C THR A 21 9.06 -1.60 -0.91
N TYR A 22 8.36 -0.46 -0.73
CA TYR A 22 6.89 -0.39 -0.67
C TYR A 22 6.26 0.46 -1.77
N GLY A 23 7.05 0.94 -2.74
CA GLY A 23 6.56 1.90 -3.71
C GLY A 23 6.18 3.23 -3.04
N PRO A 24 5.07 3.89 -3.44
CA PRO A 24 4.72 5.22 -2.94
C PRO A 24 4.02 5.21 -1.55
N TYR A 25 3.92 4.06 -0.88
CA TYR A 25 3.09 3.92 0.32
C TYR A 25 3.87 4.18 1.62
N THR A 26 3.18 4.77 2.60
CA THR A 26 3.75 5.10 3.91
C THR A 26 2.92 4.49 5.04
N ALA A 27 3.56 4.29 6.20
CA ALA A 27 2.96 3.60 7.34
C ALA A 27 1.78 4.37 7.98
N ASP A 28 1.66 5.67 7.76
CA ASP A 28 0.62 6.55 8.31
C ASP A 28 -0.61 6.70 7.39
N GLN A 29 -0.58 6.11 6.20
CA GLN A 29 -1.70 6.15 5.26
C GLN A 29 -2.87 5.27 5.69
N THR A 30 -4.07 5.71 5.32
CA THR A 30 -5.33 4.95 5.43
C THR A 30 -6.03 4.74 4.10
N GLU A 31 -5.50 5.36 3.04
CA GLU A 31 -5.98 5.24 1.67
C GLU A 31 -4.80 4.91 0.76
N PHE A 32 -4.96 3.85 -0.04
CA PHE A 32 -3.92 3.36 -0.94
C PHE A 32 -4.50 3.25 -2.34
N ILE A 33 -3.86 3.91 -3.30
CA ILE A 33 -4.25 3.86 -4.70
C ILE A 33 -3.12 3.19 -5.49
N GLY A 34 -3.46 2.22 -6.32
CA GLY A 34 -2.45 1.48 -7.09
C GLY A 34 -3.05 0.41 -7.97
N TRP A 35 -2.18 -0.32 -8.66
CA TRP A 35 -2.53 -1.47 -9.48
C TRP A 35 -2.40 -2.75 -8.67
N VAL A 36 -3.48 -3.52 -8.62
CA VAL A 36 -3.55 -4.70 -7.75
C VAL A 36 -3.25 -5.98 -8.51
N ARG A 37 -2.46 -6.83 -7.89
CA ARG A 37 -2.30 -8.24 -8.23
C ARG A 37 -2.68 -9.07 -7.02
N PHE A 38 -3.25 -10.26 -7.24
CA PHE A 38 -3.53 -11.20 -6.16
C PHE A 38 -2.60 -12.41 -6.25
N SER A 39 -2.02 -12.80 -5.12
CA SER A 39 -1.11 -13.94 -5.02
C SER A 39 -1.18 -14.53 -3.62
N ASN A 40 -1.08 -15.85 -3.49
CA ASN A 40 -1.01 -16.55 -2.20
C ASN A 40 -2.11 -16.21 -1.16
N GLY A 41 -3.24 -15.65 -1.59
CA GLY A 41 -4.34 -15.24 -0.71
C GLY A 41 -4.26 -13.79 -0.18
N GLU A 42 -3.28 -13.00 -0.63
CA GLU A 42 -3.15 -11.57 -0.36
C GLU A 42 -3.18 -10.74 -1.66
N PHE A 43 -3.40 -9.44 -1.53
CA PHE A 43 -3.14 -8.50 -2.60
C PHE A 43 -1.71 -7.98 -2.52
N GLN A 44 -1.16 -7.66 -3.68
CA GLN A 44 0.08 -6.92 -3.89
C GLN A 44 -0.30 -5.65 -4.63
N LEU A 45 -0.17 -4.51 -3.96
CA LEU A 45 -0.54 -3.22 -4.52
C LEU A 45 0.72 -2.49 -5.00
N TYR A 46 0.76 -2.13 -6.28
CA TYR A 46 1.86 -1.43 -6.93
C TYR A 46 1.47 0.00 -7.26
N GLY A 47 2.42 0.94 -7.17
CA GLY A 47 2.19 2.31 -7.63
C GLY A 47 1.93 2.38 -9.14
N ASP A 48 2.64 1.55 -9.92
CA ASP A 48 2.65 1.57 -11.38
C ASP A 48 2.06 0.30 -12.01
N GLU A 49 1.35 0.48 -13.13
CA GLU A 49 0.70 -0.62 -13.87
C GLU A 49 1.72 -1.65 -14.39
N GLN A 50 2.85 -1.16 -14.87
CA GLN A 50 3.87 -2.00 -15.49
C GLN A 50 4.46 -2.98 -14.49
N ASP A 51 4.60 -2.57 -13.23
CA ASP A 51 5.14 -3.42 -12.16
C ASP A 51 4.12 -4.49 -11.74
N ALA A 52 2.84 -4.14 -11.65
CA ALA A 52 1.78 -5.11 -11.40
C ALA A 52 1.68 -6.20 -12.49
N ARG A 53 2.10 -5.90 -13.72
CA ARG A 53 2.10 -6.85 -14.86
C ARG A 53 3.37 -7.70 -14.92
N ARG A 54 4.44 -7.33 -14.23
CA ARG A 54 5.71 -8.09 -14.25
C ARG A 54 5.59 -9.33 -13.35
N PRO A 55 6.21 -10.47 -13.72
CA PRO A 55 6.22 -11.65 -12.87
C PRO A 55 6.86 -11.39 -11.51
N ILE A 56 7.93 -10.60 -11.49
CA ILE A 56 8.70 -10.17 -10.32
C ILE A 56 8.89 -8.66 -10.44
N ALA A 57 8.43 -7.91 -9.44
CA ALA A 57 8.65 -6.48 -9.34
C ALA A 57 8.82 -6.08 -7.86
N PRO A 58 9.82 -5.24 -7.53
CA PRO A 58 9.92 -4.64 -6.20
C PRO A 58 8.88 -3.52 -6.03
N GLY A 59 8.75 -2.98 -4.81
CA GLY A 59 8.00 -1.75 -4.57
C GLY A 59 6.48 -1.93 -4.52
N CYS A 60 6.02 -3.03 -3.93
CA CYS A 60 4.62 -3.22 -3.61
C CYS A 60 4.38 -3.22 -2.11
N VAL A 61 3.12 -3.03 -1.72
CA VAL A 61 2.67 -3.32 -0.35
C VAL A 61 1.73 -4.53 -0.37
N SER A 62 2.00 -5.48 0.52
CA SER A 62 1.13 -6.64 0.75
C SER A 62 -0.03 -6.29 1.66
N GLY A 63 -1.17 -6.93 1.44
CA GLY A 63 -2.30 -6.79 2.34
C GLY A 63 -3.46 -7.71 2.06
N ALA A 64 -4.48 -7.65 2.90
CA ALA A 64 -5.72 -8.38 2.65
C ALA A 64 -6.91 -7.65 3.27
N ALA A 65 -8.06 -7.78 2.60
CA ALA A 65 -9.37 -7.53 3.18
C ALA A 65 -9.91 -8.82 3.84
N SER A 66 -11.19 -8.81 4.23
CA SER A 66 -11.86 -10.02 4.72
C SER A 66 -11.79 -11.17 3.70
N ARG A 67 -11.84 -12.42 4.15
CA ARG A 67 -11.71 -13.57 3.23
C ARG A 67 -12.79 -13.58 2.13
N ASN A 68 -13.99 -13.13 2.46
CA ASN A 68 -15.11 -13.09 1.51
C ASN A 68 -14.94 -11.97 0.49
N GLU A 69 -14.40 -10.82 0.89
CA GLU A 69 -14.09 -9.72 0.00
C GLU A 69 -12.92 -10.05 -0.92
N MET A 70 -11.85 -10.64 -0.38
CA MET A 70 -10.70 -11.10 -1.17
C MET A 70 -11.12 -12.07 -2.28
N ARG A 71 -12.05 -13.00 -1.99
CA ARG A 71 -12.58 -13.93 -3.01
C ARG A 71 -13.30 -13.22 -4.15
N GLN A 72 -14.04 -12.17 -3.86
CA GLN A 72 -14.75 -11.37 -4.88
C GLN A 72 -13.73 -10.53 -5.67
N ALA A 73 -12.87 -9.81 -4.96
CA ALA A 73 -11.85 -8.93 -5.53
C ALA A 73 -10.90 -9.66 -6.50
N VAL A 74 -10.52 -10.92 -6.20
CA VAL A 74 -9.69 -11.73 -7.11
C VAL A 74 -10.35 -11.91 -8.48
N GLY A 75 -11.66 -12.13 -8.52
CA GLY A 75 -12.41 -12.27 -9.78
C GLY A 75 -12.63 -10.94 -10.49
N ASP A 76 -12.91 -9.90 -9.72
CA ASP A 76 -13.44 -8.65 -10.27
C ASP A 76 -12.37 -7.58 -10.52
N LEU A 77 -11.23 -7.62 -9.80
CA LEU A 77 -10.28 -6.50 -9.73
C LEU A 77 -8.84 -6.86 -10.13
N SER A 78 -8.53 -8.13 -10.41
CA SER A 78 -7.16 -8.54 -10.72
C SER A 78 -6.58 -7.77 -11.92
N GLY A 79 -5.44 -7.12 -11.72
CA GLY A 79 -4.75 -6.33 -12.73
C GLY A 79 -5.36 -4.94 -12.98
N GLN A 80 -6.31 -4.49 -12.14
CA GLN A 80 -6.94 -3.17 -12.26
C GLN A 80 -6.34 -2.17 -11.28
N LYS A 81 -6.57 -0.89 -11.58
CA LYS A 81 -6.30 0.19 -10.63
C LYS A 81 -7.42 0.24 -9.59
N VAL A 82 -7.04 0.15 -8.32
CA VAL A 82 -7.96 0.12 -7.18
C VAL A 82 -7.64 1.22 -6.19
N LYS A 83 -8.65 1.54 -5.39
CA LYS A 83 -8.56 2.32 -4.17
C LYS A 83 -8.88 1.39 -3.01
N ILE A 84 -7.97 1.33 -2.06
CA ILE A 84 -8.08 0.53 -0.85
C ILE A 84 -8.21 1.48 0.33
N ILE A 85 -9.22 1.25 1.17
CA ILE A 85 -9.34 1.91 2.48
C ILE A 85 -8.97 0.89 3.55
N GLY A 86 -8.19 1.32 4.53
CA GLY A 86 -7.82 0.47 5.65
C GLY A 86 -6.77 1.11 6.54
N ARG A 87 -5.95 0.26 7.15
CA ARG A 87 -4.86 0.67 8.03
C ARG A 87 -3.62 -0.16 7.77
N THR A 88 -2.47 0.45 8.04
CA THR A 88 -1.22 -0.31 8.06
C THR A 88 -1.10 -1.09 9.37
N VAL A 89 -0.38 -2.21 9.29
CA VAL A 89 0.04 -3.00 10.45
C VAL A 89 1.53 -3.24 10.33
N PRO A 90 2.34 -2.82 11.31
CA PRO A 90 3.75 -3.15 11.35
C PRO A 90 3.97 -4.67 11.28
N TRP A 91 4.87 -5.11 10.40
CA TRP A 91 5.17 -6.52 10.21
C TRP A 91 5.78 -7.17 11.47
N SER A 92 6.35 -6.37 12.36
CA SER A 92 6.79 -6.82 13.69
C SER A 92 5.67 -7.39 14.57
N GLN A 93 4.40 -7.16 14.23
CA GLN A 93 3.23 -7.76 14.90
C GLN A 93 2.88 -9.15 14.36
N ALA A 94 3.56 -9.62 13.31
CA ALA A 94 3.29 -10.92 12.71
C ALA A 94 3.53 -12.05 13.72
N THR A 95 2.59 -12.98 13.78
CA THR A 95 2.68 -14.20 14.60
C THR A 95 2.68 -15.39 13.66
N HIS A 96 3.59 -16.36 13.82
CA HIS A 96 3.74 -17.49 12.90
C HIS A 96 3.90 -17.08 11.41
N HIS A 97 4.70 -16.03 11.19
CA HIS A 97 4.99 -15.47 9.86
C HIS A 97 3.75 -14.99 9.08
N ARG A 98 2.72 -14.51 9.79
CA ARG A 98 1.53 -13.93 9.17
C ARG A 98 0.88 -12.87 10.05
N ILE A 99 0.11 -12.01 9.40
CA ILE A 99 -0.94 -11.19 10.03
C ILE A 99 -2.28 -11.79 9.61
N GLU A 100 -3.14 -12.11 10.58
CA GLU A 100 -4.50 -12.60 10.29
C GLU A 100 -5.49 -11.43 10.29
N HIS A 101 -6.41 -11.43 9.33
CA HIS A 101 -7.50 -10.45 9.25
C HIS A 101 -8.77 -11.10 8.74
N GLU A 102 -9.78 -11.25 9.59
CA GLU A 102 -11.12 -11.76 9.22
C GLU A 102 -11.09 -13.03 8.34
N GLY A 103 -10.22 -13.97 8.69
CA GLY A 103 -10.04 -15.25 7.99
C GLY A 103 -9.14 -15.21 6.75
N SER A 104 -8.60 -14.04 6.38
CA SER A 104 -7.48 -13.87 5.45
C SER A 104 -6.15 -13.94 6.20
N ASN A 105 -5.10 -14.33 5.48
CA ASN A 105 -3.74 -14.37 5.99
C ASN A 105 -2.85 -13.51 5.09
N ILE A 106 -2.13 -12.56 5.69
CA ILE A 106 -1.13 -11.75 5.01
C ILE A 106 0.24 -12.31 5.36
N ARG A 107 0.99 -12.72 4.34
CA ARG A 107 2.33 -13.31 4.42
C ARG A 107 3.43 -12.30 4.14
N ASN A 108 3.04 -11.12 3.64
CA ASN A 108 3.96 -10.05 3.30
C ASN A 108 4.92 -10.47 2.17
N ASP A 109 4.36 -10.97 1.06
CA ASP A 109 5.12 -11.38 -0.12
C ASP A 109 5.92 -10.22 -0.73
N CYS A 110 5.51 -8.97 -0.52
CA CYS A 110 6.25 -7.77 -0.91
C CYS A 110 7.47 -7.48 -0.02
N GLY A 111 7.64 -8.17 1.11
CA GLY A 111 8.83 -8.07 1.96
C GLY A 111 8.90 -6.80 2.80
N GLY A 112 7.75 -6.21 3.14
CA GLY A 112 7.66 -4.93 3.80
C GLY A 112 7.77 -4.91 5.34
N ALA A 113 8.11 -3.78 5.94
CA ALA A 113 8.04 -3.42 7.35
C ALA A 113 6.59 -3.20 7.82
N PHE A 114 5.64 -3.02 6.91
CA PHE A 114 4.21 -3.00 7.20
C PHE A 114 3.41 -3.67 6.09
N VAL A 115 2.19 -4.07 6.43
CA VAL A 115 1.18 -4.58 5.51
C VAL A 115 -0.10 -3.78 5.64
N VAL A 116 -1.02 -3.92 4.69
CA VAL A 116 -2.32 -3.26 4.72
C VAL A 116 -3.40 -4.25 5.15
N VAL A 117 -4.08 -3.93 6.24
CA VAL A 117 -5.35 -4.55 6.63
C VAL A 117 -6.45 -3.68 6.04
N ALA A 118 -7.12 -4.20 5.01
CA ALA A 118 -8.12 -3.46 4.25
C ALA A 118 -9.53 -3.69 4.80
N ASP A 119 -10.32 -2.61 4.79
CA ASP A 119 -11.74 -2.59 5.11
C ASP A 119 -12.61 -2.50 3.84
N ASP A 120 -12.06 -1.99 2.73
CA ASP A 120 -12.72 -1.85 1.43
C ASP A 120 -11.69 -1.88 0.28
N ILE A 121 -11.99 -2.62 -0.78
CA ILE A 121 -11.25 -2.63 -2.05
C ILE A 121 -12.22 -2.41 -3.20
N ARG A 122 -12.00 -1.34 -3.97
CA ARG A 122 -12.88 -0.97 -5.10
C ARG A 122 -12.11 -0.39 -6.29
N PRO A 123 -12.71 -0.38 -7.49
CA PRO A 123 -12.09 0.28 -8.66
C PRO A 123 -11.78 1.76 -8.38
N ALA A 124 -10.65 2.24 -8.90
CA ALA A 124 -10.23 3.65 -8.83
C ALA A 124 -10.34 4.37 -10.18
N ASN A 125 -11.41 4.07 -10.92
CA ASN A 125 -11.70 4.60 -12.25
C ASN A 125 -12.10 6.08 -12.22
#